data_AF-A0A9E2ZGB3-F1
#
_entry.id   AF-A0A9E2ZGB3-F1
#
_cell.length_a   1.000
_cell.length_b   1.000
_cell.length_c   1.000
_cell.angle_alpha   90.00
_cell.angle_beta   90.00
_cell.angle_gamma   90.00
#
_symmetry.space_group_name_H-M   'P 1'
#
loop_
_entity.id
_entity.type
_entity.pdbx_description
1 polymer ?
#
loop_
_entity_poly.entity_id
_entity_poly.type
_entity_poly.pdbx_seq_one_letter_code
_entity_poly.pdbx_strand_id
1 'polypeptide(L)'
;MSEGVLSDSRIAAMSPAQRRELIQRLERPLDELVPASMANRVRRTRLTLMVAGATGLIPWIVYLGFTLPESYVAHNWPATWVGFDSLLVAFMAVTAVLGWLRRQLVLLTAFTTGVLLICDAWFDVLTAGPGEMWESASTALLAELPLAVIMITSALRIVRLTAIRLWLLDPGTSLWRLPLLP
;
A
#
# COMPACT_ATOMS: atom_id res chain seq x y z
N MET A 1 -46.18 10.15 1.15
CA MET A 1 -45.16 9.15 1.50
C MET A 1 -45.01 8.25 0.30
N SER A 2 -44.07 8.53 -0.60
CA SER A 2 -43.86 7.66 -1.76
C SER A 2 -43.34 6.33 -1.25
N GLU A 3 -44.17 5.28 -1.31
CA GLU A 3 -43.71 3.91 -1.19
C GLU A 3 -42.73 3.67 -2.34
N GLY A 4 -41.44 3.92 -2.07
CA GLY A 4 -40.38 3.56 -2.99
C GLY A 4 -40.50 2.06 -3.28
N VAL A 5 -40.22 1.68 -4.52
CA VAL A 5 -40.24 0.31 -5.05
C VAL A 5 -39.49 -0.70 -4.15
N LEU A 6 -38.62 -0.22 -3.25
CA LEU A 6 -37.93 -0.99 -2.22
C LEU A 6 -37.97 -0.25 -0.86
N SER A 7 -38.58 -0.85 0.18
CA SER A 7 -38.61 -0.29 1.55
C SER A 7 -37.48 -0.83 2.43
N ASP A 8 -37.05 -0.06 3.44
CA ASP A 8 -35.98 -0.45 4.39
C ASP A 8 -36.31 -1.75 5.14
N SER A 9 -37.58 -1.97 5.50
CA SER A 9 -38.04 -3.21 6.13
C SER A 9 -37.88 -4.43 5.22
N ARG A 10 -38.10 -4.26 3.92
CA ARG A 10 -37.92 -5.31 2.92
C ARG A 10 -36.45 -5.63 2.70
N ILE A 11 -35.57 -4.62 2.69
CA ILE A 11 -34.10 -4.80 2.65
C ILE A 11 -33.62 -5.53 3.91
N ALA A 12 -34.14 -5.16 5.08
CA ALA A 12 -33.81 -5.79 6.35
C ALA A 12 -34.14 -7.29 6.36
N ALA A 13 -35.26 -7.68 5.73
CA ALA A 13 -35.69 -9.08 5.61
C ALA A 13 -34.92 -9.90 4.56
N MET A 14 -34.15 -9.28 3.66
CA MET A 14 -33.38 -10.01 2.64
C MET A 14 -32.23 -10.81 3.25
N SER A 15 -32.04 -12.03 2.75
CA SER A 15 -30.84 -12.83 3.04
C SER A 15 -29.56 -12.18 2.49
N PRO A 16 -28.38 -12.53 3.04
CA PRO A 16 -27.07 -12.11 2.51
C PRO A 16 -26.91 -12.27 1.00
N ALA A 17 -27.36 -13.40 0.44
CA ALA A 17 -27.27 -13.69 -0.98
C ALA A 17 -28.15 -12.76 -1.83
N GLN A 18 -29.40 -12.53 -1.39
CA GLN A 18 -30.33 -11.62 -2.07
C GLN A 18 -29.84 -10.16 -2.05
N ARG A 19 -29.21 -9.73 -0.95
CA ARG A 19 -28.59 -8.40 -0.89
C ARG A 19 -27.43 -8.26 -1.88
N ARG A 20 -26.57 -9.28 -1.99
CA ARG A 20 -25.46 -9.28 -2.96
C ARG A 20 -25.97 -9.24 -4.39
N GLU A 21 -26.97 -10.04 -4.73
CA GLU A 21 -27.58 -10.04 -6.07
C GLU A 21 -28.18 -8.66 -6.42
N LEU A 22 -28.88 -8.04 -5.47
CA LEU A 22 -29.42 -6.69 -5.67
C LEU A 22 -28.30 -5.67 -5.88
N ILE A 23 -27.23 -5.71 -5.08
CA ILE A 23 -26.07 -4.82 -5.24
C ILE A 23 -25.45 -4.99 -6.63
N GLN A 24 -25.21 -6.23 -7.07
CA GLN A 24 -24.66 -6.52 -8.40
C GLN A 24 -25.53 -5.96 -9.54
N ARG A 25 -26.85 -5.98 -9.40
CA ARG A 25 -27.78 -5.39 -10.39
C ARG A 25 -27.78 -3.86 -10.38
N LEU A 26 -27.41 -3.24 -9.27
CA LEU A 26 -27.32 -1.79 -9.10
C LEU A 26 -25.92 -1.22 -9.36
N GLU A 27 -24.89 -2.09 -9.43
CA GLU A 27 -23.53 -1.69 -9.74
C GLU A 27 -23.46 -1.03 -11.12
N ARG A 28 -22.73 0.08 -11.20
CA ARG A 28 -22.50 0.74 -12.49
C ARG A 28 -21.59 -0.16 -13.33
N PRO A 29 -21.98 -0.50 -14.56
CA PRO A 29 -21.13 -1.26 -15.47
C PRO A 29 -19.76 -0.59 -15.61
N LEU A 30 -18.68 -1.37 -15.47
CA LEU A 30 -17.32 -0.84 -15.51
C LEU A 30 -17.00 -0.16 -16.85
N ASP A 31 -17.62 -0.63 -17.93
CA ASP A 31 -17.52 -0.10 -19.29
C ASP A 31 -18.13 1.31 -19.43
N GLU A 32 -19.11 1.68 -18.60
CA GLU A 32 -19.60 3.06 -18.52
C GLU A 32 -18.58 4.01 -17.90
N LEU A 33 -17.77 3.51 -16.96
CA LEU A 33 -16.75 4.30 -16.26
C LEU A 33 -15.44 4.37 -17.04
N VAL A 34 -15.02 3.24 -17.60
CA VAL A 34 -13.74 3.06 -18.29
C VAL A 34 -13.92 2.08 -19.44
N PRO A 35 -13.80 2.52 -20.70
CA PRO A 35 -13.84 1.61 -21.85
C PRO A 35 -12.83 0.48 -21.71
N ALA A 36 -13.23 -0.76 -21.96
CA ALA A 36 -12.38 -1.95 -21.78
C ALA A 36 -11.05 -1.86 -22.56
N SER A 37 -11.05 -1.23 -23.73
CA SER A 37 -9.85 -0.96 -24.53
C SER A 37 -8.87 -0.01 -23.84
N MET A 38 -9.37 1.02 -23.14
CA MET A 38 -8.57 1.94 -22.35
C MET A 38 -8.02 1.26 -21.09
N ALA A 39 -8.86 0.52 -20.35
CA ALA A 39 -8.42 -0.23 -19.17
C ALA A 39 -7.32 -1.24 -19.51
N ASN A 40 -7.49 -2.02 -20.59
CA ASN A 40 -6.49 -2.97 -21.06
C ASN A 40 -5.19 -2.27 -21.50
N ARG A 41 -5.28 -1.12 -22.18
CA ARG A 41 -4.11 -0.33 -22.56
C ARG A 41 -3.35 0.17 -21.34
N VAL A 42 -4.03 0.77 -20.37
CA VAL A 42 -3.42 1.26 -19.13
C VAL A 42 -2.78 0.10 -18.36
N ARG A 43 -3.46 -1.03 -18.22
CA ARG A 43 -2.91 -2.24 -17.58
C ARG A 43 -1.65 -2.70 -18.29
N ARG A 44 -1.69 -2.83 -19.62
CA ARG A 44 -0.53 -3.25 -20.42
C ARG A 44 0.63 -2.27 -20.27
N THR A 45 0.39 -0.97 -20.39
CA THR A 45 1.43 0.05 -20.22
C THR A 45 2.06 -0.04 -18.83
N ARG A 46 1.26 -0.13 -17.76
CA ARG A 46 1.79 -0.26 -16.39
C ARG A 46 2.63 -1.53 -16.23
N LEU A 47 2.14 -2.68 -16.69
CA LEU A 47 2.89 -3.94 -16.63
C LEU A 47 4.18 -3.86 -17.45
N THR A 48 4.12 -3.34 -18.67
CA THR A 48 5.30 -3.17 -19.53
C THR A 48 6.32 -2.26 -18.86
N LEU A 49 5.91 -1.13 -18.27
CA LEU A 49 6.81 -0.23 -17.56
C LEU A 49 7.47 -0.89 -16.35
N MET A 50 6.70 -1.63 -15.53
CA MET A 50 7.24 -2.33 -14.36
C MET A 50 8.19 -3.46 -14.75
N VAL A 51 7.83 -4.26 -15.75
CA VAL A 51 8.69 -5.34 -16.25
C VAL A 51 9.95 -4.76 -16.89
N ALA A 52 9.82 -3.77 -17.78
CA ALA A 52 10.96 -3.12 -18.43
C ALA A 52 11.89 -2.49 -17.39
N GLY A 53 11.34 -1.77 -16.42
CA GLY A 53 12.09 -1.18 -15.31
C GLY A 53 12.85 -2.23 -14.50
N ALA A 54 12.18 -3.32 -14.10
CA ALA A 54 12.84 -4.42 -13.39
C ALA A 54 13.96 -5.07 -14.22
N THR A 55 13.69 -5.36 -15.50
CA THR A 55 14.69 -5.98 -16.39
C THR A 55 15.88 -5.07 -16.68
N GLY A 56 15.68 -3.74 -16.70
CA GLY A 56 16.76 -2.77 -16.87
C GLY A 56 17.56 -2.56 -15.58
N LEU A 57 16.90 -2.57 -14.43
CA LEU A 57 17.55 -2.37 -13.13
C LEU A 57 18.40 -3.58 -12.71
N ILE A 58 18.03 -4.81 -13.07
CA ILE A 58 18.79 -6.01 -12.70
C ILE A 58 20.25 -5.93 -13.21
N PRO A 59 20.53 -5.74 -14.52
CA PRO A 59 21.89 -5.57 -15.01
C PRO A 59 22.61 -4.38 -14.39
N TRP A 60 21.90 -3.27 -14.14
CA TRP A 60 22.47 -2.09 -13.52
C TRP A 60 22.95 -2.38 -12.09
N ILE A 61 22.14 -3.08 -11.28
CA ILE A 61 22.52 -3.51 -9.92
C ILE A 61 23.75 -4.43 -9.98
N VAL A 62 23.79 -5.38 -10.92
CA VAL A 62 24.95 -6.27 -11.10
C VAL A 62 26.20 -5.48 -11.46
N TYR A 63 26.10 -4.55 -12.41
CA TYR A 63 27.19 -3.66 -12.80
C TYR A 63 27.70 -2.82 -11.61
N LEU A 64 26.79 -2.21 -10.85
CA LEU A 64 27.14 -1.45 -9.64
C LEU A 64 27.86 -2.34 -8.62
N GLY A 65 27.40 -3.58 -8.40
CA GLY A 65 28.06 -4.51 -7.48
C GLY A 65 29.52 -4.82 -7.81
N PHE A 66 29.94 -4.72 -9.08
CA PHE A 66 31.33 -4.94 -9.49
C PHE A 66 32.17 -3.67 -9.62
N THR A 67 31.52 -2.52 -9.83
CA THR A 67 32.21 -1.26 -10.16
C THR A 67 32.26 -0.25 -9.02
N LEU A 68 31.42 -0.40 -7.98
CA LEU A 68 31.47 0.51 -6.85
C LEU A 68 32.79 0.37 -6.09
N PRO A 69 33.46 1.49 -5.78
CA PRO A 69 34.63 1.47 -4.92
C PRO A 69 34.24 1.07 -3.49
N GLU A 70 35.12 0.34 -2.80
CA GLU A 70 34.91 -0.09 -1.41
C GLU A 70 34.73 1.10 -0.45
N SER A 71 35.35 2.24 -0.75
CA SER A 71 35.20 3.49 0.00
C SER A 71 34.71 4.60 -0.91
N TYR A 72 33.57 5.21 -0.56
CA TYR A 72 33.03 6.38 -1.24
C TYR A 72 32.64 7.44 -0.21
N VAL A 73 33.11 8.67 -0.41
CA VAL A 73 32.73 9.82 0.44
C VAL A 73 31.51 10.50 -0.18
N ALA A 74 30.38 10.42 0.52
CA ALA A 74 29.15 11.07 0.09
C ALA A 74 29.22 12.58 0.38
N HIS A 75 29.17 13.40 -0.69
CA HIS A 75 29.28 14.86 -0.60
C HIS A 75 28.19 15.52 0.26
N ASN A 76 26.95 15.05 0.17
CA ASN A 76 25.78 15.66 0.83
C ASN A 76 25.20 14.77 1.94
N TRP A 77 26.06 14.03 2.65
CA TRP A 77 25.65 13.01 3.63
C TRP A 77 24.61 13.50 4.65
N PRO A 78 24.79 14.64 5.35
CA PRO A 78 23.76 15.09 6.31
C PRO A 78 22.43 15.45 5.64
N ALA A 79 22.47 16.04 4.44
CA ALA A 79 21.26 16.43 3.71
C ALA A 79 20.47 15.21 3.22
N THR A 80 21.15 14.11 2.88
CA THR A 80 20.51 12.85 2.50
C THR A 80 19.67 12.29 3.65
N TRP A 81 20.22 12.22 4.85
CA TRP A 81 19.52 11.73 6.05
C TRP A 81 18.41 12.67 6.50
N VAL A 82 18.72 13.96 6.68
CA VAL A 82 17.72 14.95 7.08
C VAL A 82 16.56 14.99 6.08
N GLY A 83 16.85 14.86 4.77
CA GLY A 83 15.83 14.81 3.73
C GLY A 83 14.95 13.56 3.81
N PHE A 84 15.55 12.38 4.05
CA PHE A 84 14.82 11.13 4.22
C PHE A 84 13.94 11.16 5.48
N ASP A 85 14.48 11.57 6.63
CA ASP A 85 13.75 11.67 7.89
C ASP A 85 12.62 12.68 7.80
N SER A 86 12.86 13.82 7.16
CA SER A 86 11.82 14.83 6.92
C SER A 86 10.67 14.26 6.09
N LEU A 87 10.97 13.43 5.08
CA LEU A 87 9.97 12.75 4.28
C LEU A 87 9.20 11.71 5.12
N LEU A 88 9.90 10.91 5.91
CA LEU A 88 9.30 9.92 6.80
C LEU A 88 8.35 10.59 7.81
N VAL A 89 8.82 11.63 8.51
CA VAL A 89 8.03 12.42 9.47
C VAL A 89 6.82 13.05 8.78
N ALA A 90 6.98 13.61 7.57
CA ALA A 90 5.86 14.16 6.82
C ALA A 90 4.79 13.10 6.53
N PHE A 91 5.18 11.89 6.09
CA PHE A 91 4.22 10.80 5.85
C PHE A 91 3.58 10.28 7.14
N MET A 92 4.32 10.23 8.26
CA MET A 92 3.76 9.88 9.57
C MET A 92 2.72 10.92 10.01
N ALA A 93 3.03 12.21 9.90
CA ALA A 93 2.13 13.30 10.24
C ALA A 93 0.86 13.27 9.37
N VAL A 94 1.01 13.11 8.05
CA VAL A 94 -0.13 12.99 7.13
C VAL A 94 -0.96 11.75 7.45
N THR A 95 -0.33 10.60 7.77
CA THR A 95 -1.04 9.39 8.19
C THR A 95 -1.84 9.62 9.47
N ALA A 96 -1.25 10.29 10.47
CA ALA A 96 -1.94 10.62 11.71
C ALA A 96 -3.13 11.56 11.48
N VAL A 97 -2.95 12.62 10.68
CA VAL A 97 -4.01 13.57 10.34
C VAL A 97 -5.13 12.90 9.54
N LEU A 98 -4.82 12.09 8.52
CA LEU A 98 -5.82 11.38 7.73
C LEU A 98 -6.54 10.31 8.56
N GLY A 99 -5.83 9.65 9.47
CA GLY A 99 -6.41 8.73 10.45
C GLY A 99 -7.39 9.43 11.38
N TRP A 100 -6.99 10.59 11.94
CA TRP A 100 -7.85 11.43 12.78
C TRP A 100 -9.10 11.90 12.04
N LEU A 101 -8.93 12.37 10.81
CA LEU A 101 -10.02 12.82 9.93
C LEU A 101 -10.82 11.65 9.31
N ARG A 102 -10.47 10.39 9.61
CA ARG A 102 -11.09 9.16 9.08
C ARG A 102 -11.18 9.15 7.54
N ARG A 103 -10.15 9.64 6.85
CA ARG A 103 -10.08 9.69 5.39
C ARG A 103 -9.50 8.40 4.83
N GLN A 104 -10.08 7.87 3.75
CA GLN A 104 -9.58 6.66 3.10
C GLN A 104 -8.15 6.79 2.55
N LEU A 105 -7.68 8.02 2.27
CA LEU A 105 -6.29 8.27 1.84
C LEU A 105 -5.25 7.78 2.85
N VAL A 106 -5.61 7.58 4.13
CA VAL A 106 -4.73 6.99 5.15
C VAL A 106 -4.18 5.62 4.72
N LEU A 107 -4.90 4.90 3.85
CA LEU A 107 -4.46 3.64 3.25
C LEU A 107 -3.12 3.78 2.52
N LEU A 108 -3.01 4.82 1.68
CA LEU A 108 -1.83 5.07 0.87
C LEU A 108 -0.67 5.55 1.74
N THR A 109 -0.95 6.49 2.64
CA THR A 109 0.10 7.10 3.45
C THR A 109 0.63 6.14 4.51
N ALA A 110 -0.22 5.32 5.15
CA ALA A 110 0.23 4.30 6.08
C ALA A 110 1.07 3.22 5.40
N PHE A 111 0.67 2.75 4.21
CA PHE A 111 1.48 1.80 3.46
C PHE A 111 2.85 2.40 3.09
N THR A 112 2.88 3.65 2.61
CA THR A 112 4.14 4.35 2.31
C THR A 112 5.00 4.56 3.54
N THR A 113 4.44 4.98 4.69
CA THR A 113 5.16 5.09 5.96
C THR A 113 5.80 3.76 6.34
N GLY A 114 5.08 2.65 6.21
CA GLY A 114 5.64 1.33 6.51
C GLY A 114 6.80 0.94 5.58
N VAL A 115 6.72 1.25 4.28
CA VAL A 115 7.83 1.02 3.35
C VAL A 115 9.03 1.90 3.70
N LEU A 116 8.81 3.17 4.04
CA LEU A 116 9.88 4.08 4.45
C LEU A 116 10.58 3.59 5.72
N LEU A 117 9.86 3.09 6.72
CA LEU A 117 10.44 2.49 7.93
C LEU A 117 11.26 1.22 7.65
N ILE A 118 10.89 0.43 6.63
CA ILE A 118 11.71 -0.72 6.21
C ILE A 118 13.00 -0.24 5.55
N CYS A 119 12.92 0.81 4.73
CA CYS A 119 14.11 1.42 4.12
C CYS A 119 15.02 2.03 5.19
N ASP A 120 14.46 2.68 6.20
CA ASP A 120 15.15 3.26 7.36
C ASP A 120 15.99 2.19 8.09
N ALA A 121 15.32 1.12 8.52
CA ALA A 121 15.96 -0.04 9.16
C ALA A 121 17.06 -0.69 8.30
N TRP A 122 16.83 -0.77 6.99
CA TRP A 122 17.82 -1.28 6.06
C TRP A 122 19.05 -0.38 6.00
N PHE A 123 18.89 0.94 5.93
CA PHE A 123 20.00 1.88 5.87
C PHE A 123 20.76 1.92 7.20
N ASP A 124 20.07 2.02 8.33
CA ASP A 124 20.70 2.11 9.65
C ASP A 124 21.60 0.92 9.93
N VAL A 125 21.13 -0.30 9.65
CA VAL A 125 21.95 -1.53 9.81
C VAL A 125 23.15 -1.54 8.86
N LEU A 126 23.01 -1.07 7.63
CA LEU A 126 24.12 -1.08 6.65
C LEU A 126 25.14 0.04 6.88
N THR A 127 24.77 1.11 7.58
CA THR A 127 25.65 2.25 7.84
C THR A 127 26.25 2.25 9.25
N ALA A 128 25.82 1.30 10.10
CA ALA A 128 26.31 1.16 11.46
C ALA A 128 27.81 0.84 11.52
N GLY A 129 28.53 1.53 12.41
CA GLY A 129 29.92 1.20 12.73
C GLY A 129 30.05 -0.14 13.48
N PRO A 130 31.26 -0.73 13.58
CA PRO A 130 31.49 -2.00 14.28
C PRO A 130 31.00 -2.04 15.73
N GLY A 131 30.91 -0.89 16.41
CA GLY A 131 30.39 -0.77 17.78
C GLY A 131 28.90 -0.45 17.89
N GLU A 132 28.27 0.00 16.80
CA GLU A 132 26.89 0.49 16.78
C GLU A 132 25.93 -0.55 16.17
N MET A 133 26.46 -1.57 15.50
CA MET A 133 25.69 -2.62 14.82
C MET A 133 24.63 -3.28 15.71
N TRP A 134 24.94 -3.52 16.99
CA TRP A 134 23.97 -4.13 17.90
C TRP A 134 22.83 -3.16 18.26
N GLU A 135 23.14 -1.87 18.41
CA GLU A 135 22.14 -0.83 18.69
C GLU A 135 21.23 -0.66 17.46
N SER A 136 21.80 -0.47 16.26
CA SER A 136 21.05 -0.36 15.01
C SER A 136 20.21 -1.59 14.70
N ALA A 137 20.74 -2.80 14.91
CA ALA A 137 19.95 -4.02 14.72
C ALA A 137 18.79 -4.12 15.73
N SER A 138 19.01 -3.65 16.97
CA SER A 138 17.98 -3.67 18.01
C SER A 138 16.86 -2.68 17.71
N THR A 139 17.17 -1.44 17.29
CA THR A 139 16.16 -0.45 16.90
C THR A 139 15.39 -0.91 15.67
N ALA A 140 16.07 -1.43 14.66
CA ALA A 140 15.44 -1.99 13.46
C ALA A 140 14.44 -3.10 13.81
N LEU A 141 14.85 -4.09 14.61
CA LEU A 141 14.02 -5.24 14.93
C LEU A 141 12.90 -4.95 15.94
N LEU A 142 13.11 -4.02 16.88
CA LEU A 142 12.18 -3.78 17.99
C LEU A 142 11.30 -2.54 17.82
N ALA A 143 11.69 -1.59 16.96
CA ALA A 143 10.94 -0.37 16.74
C ALA A 143 10.49 -0.21 15.29
N GLU A 144 11.42 -0.09 14.34
CA GLU A 144 11.10 0.27 12.95
C GLU A 144 10.31 -0.80 12.22
N LEU A 145 10.79 -2.05 12.21
CA LEU A 145 10.11 -3.15 11.52
C LEU A 145 8.75 -3.48 12.15
N PRO A 146 8.60 -3.56 13.49
CA PRO A 146 7.29 -3.73 14.10
C PRO A 146 6.32 -2.60 13.73
N LEU A 147 6.77 -1.34 13.75
CA LEU A 147 5.95 -0.21 13.36
C LEU A 147 5.57 -0.27 11.88
N ALA A 148 6.50 -0.66 11.00
CA ALA A 148 6.24 -0.87 9.59
C ALA A 148 5.16 -1.94 9.36
N VAL A 149 5.25 -3.07 10.06
CA VAL A 149 4.25 -4.13 10.02
C VAL A 149 2.89 -3.60 10.48
N ILE A 150 2.82 -2.84 11.57
CA ILE A 150 1.56 -2.26 12.05
C ILE A 150 0.97 -1.32 10.99
N MET A 151 1.76 -0.44 10.38
CA MET A 151 1.29 0.50 9.37
C MET A 151 0.75 -0.22 8.12
N ILE A 152 1.50 -1.17 7.58
CA ILE A 152 1.12 -1.94 6.38
C ILE A 152 -0.11 -2.81 6.66
N THR A 153 -0.10 -3.56 7.77
CA THR A 153 -1.23 -4.45 8.10
C THR A 153 -2.49 -3.67 8.42
N SER A 154 -2.39 -2.50 9.05
CA SER A 154 -3.53 -1.61 9.30
C SER A 154 -4.14 -1.10 7.99
N ALA A 155 -3.30 -0.68 7.03
CA ALA A 155 -3.78 -0.28 5.71
C ALA A 155 -4.52 -1.43 5.01
N LEU A 156 -3.90 -2.61 4.95
CA LEU A 156 -4.50 -3.80 4.33
C LEU A 156 -5.80 -4.23 5.03
N ARG A 157 -5.85 -4.12 6.36
CA ARG A 157 -7.04 -4.44 7.16
C ARG A 157 -8.19 -3.47 6.87
N ILE A 158 -7.91 -2.18 6.71
CA ILE A 158 -8.94 -1.18 6.34
C ILE A 158 -9.49 -1.47 4.95
N VAL A 159 -8.65 -1.84 3.97
CA VAL A 159 -9.12 -2.27 2.63
C VAL A 159 -10.07 -3.47 2.78
N ARG A 160 -9.63 -4.51 3.49
CA ARG A 160 -10.42 -5.73 3.67
C ARG A 160 -11.75 -5.47 4.39
N LEU A 161 -11.73 -4.70 5.47
CA LEU A 161 -12.94 -4.35 6.23
C LEU A 161 -13.91 -3.51 5.40
N THR A 162 -13.40 -2.56 4.60
CA THR A 162 -14.23 -1.73 3.73
C THR A 162 -14.89 -2.59 2.66
N ALA A 163 -14.14 -3.50 2.04
CA ALA A 163 -14.66 -4.39 1.02
C ALA A 163 -15.68 -5.41 1.57
N ILE A 164 -15.45 -5.98 2.76
CA ILE A 164 -16.44 -6.84 3.45
C ILE A 164 -17.69 -6.03 3.84
N ARG A 165 -17.53 -4.82 4.37
CA ARG A 165 -18.63 -3.93 4.75
C ARG A 165 -19.52 -3.57 3.56
N LEU A 166 -18.92 -3.41 2.38
CA LEU A 166 -19.62 -3.13 1.13
C LEU A 166 -20.06 -4.40 0.39
N TRP A 167 -19.99 -5.58 1.02
CA TRP A 167 -20.40 -6.87 0.46
C TRP A 167 -19.64 -7.31 -0.80
N LEU A 168 -18.56 -6.62 -1.14
CA LEU A 168 -17.67 -6.93 -2.25
C LEU A 168 -16.91 -8.23 -2.02
N LEU A 169 -16.64 -8.59 -0.76
CA LEU A 169 -15.85 -9.76 -0.38
C LEU A 169 -16.52 -10.59 0.71
N ASP A 170 -16.46 -11.92 0.57
CA ASP A 170 -16.79 -12.81 1.66
C ASP A 170 -15.67 -12.80 2.72
N PRO A 171 -16.01 -12.86 4.02
CA PRO A 171 -15.03 -12.78 5.11
C PRO A 171 -13.90 -13.81 5.01
N GLY A 172 -14.16 -14.98 4.42
CA GLY A 172 -13.19 -16.07 4.24
C GLY A 172 -12.27 -15.94 3.01
N THR A 173 -12.46 -14.94 2.15
CA THR A 173 -11.71 -14.84 0.89
C THR A 173 -10.31 -14.28 1.11
N SER A 174 -9.30 -14.98 0.60
CA SER A 174 -7.90 -14.51 0.63
C SER A 174 -7.69 -13.35 -0.35
N LEU A 175 -7.03 -12.28 0.10
CA LEU A 175 -6.73 -11.10 -0.74
C LEU A 175 -5.95 -11.47 -2.01
N TRP A 176 -5.11 -12.51 -1.95
CA TRP A 176 -4.30 -12.98 -3.08
C TRP A 176 -5.08 -13.64 -4.21
N ARG A 177 -6.32 -14.06 -3.94
CA ARG A 177 -7.18 -14.74 -4.93
C ARG A 177 -8.26 -13.82 -5.49
N LEU A 178 -8.26 -12.56 -5.09
CA LEU A 178 -9.27 -11.61 -5.53
C LEU A 178 -8.87 -11.04 -6.88
N PRO A 179 -9.73 -11.19 -7.90
CA PRO A 179 -9.51 -10.47 -9.15
C PRO A 179 -9.66 -8.96 -8.87
N LEU A 180 -8.77 -8.15 -9.43
CA LEU A 180 -8.76 -6.69 -9.27
C LEU A 180 -10.01 -6.01 -9.85
N LEU A 181 -10.66 -6.66 -10.82
CA LEU A 181 -11.94 -6.31 -11.42
C LEU A 181 -12.69 -7.63 -11.71
N PRO A 182 -14.02 -7.69 -11.55
CA PRO A 182 -14.83 -8.86 -11.94
C PRO A 182 -14.65 -9.24 -13.41
#